data_AF-A0A955LWQ1-F1
#
_entry.id   AF-A0A955LWQ1-F1
#
_cell.length_a   1.000
_cell.length_b   1.000
_cell.length_c   1.000
_cell.angle_alpha   90.00
_cell.angle_beta   90.00
_cell.angle_gamma   90.00
#
_symmetry.space_group_name_H-M   'P 1'
#
loop_
_entity.id
_entity.type
_entity.pdbx_description
1 polymer ?
#
loop_
_entity_poly.entity_id
_entity_poly.type
_entity_poly.pdbx_seq_one_letter_code
_entity_poly.pdbx_strand_id
1 'polypeptide(L)'
;MKKLPSFSQLKKLSAGFSFIEVLVAVMVLSVISTVVSMSINSSGSRGQAAEVIRFKKLIEEATDLYLLDSGFYPPEVPKGCDPGFSSKLPDYPDKEITCESTTFSPEFQPSNWQSSLSDSWLGPYIDEWPKFSPWDGKYDYDFIPNGLDSGDYCLEPGAYLTLTTNYIDAKPVPEDVEEYLQKENLDVDNTVDGIVHFLLAAVESDTNICDTQTPTPTNTPEAGATPTPTNTPAPTNTPTPVPTPTNTPIPTNTPVPTPTPTSGSSCHDLPNPYGCPCDGTDPNSCPAGYVCLYSIADPTNGYCTFQR
;
A
#
# COMPACT_ATOMS: atom_id res chain seq x y z
N MET A 1 37.20 50.75 -51.34
CA MET A 1 35.88 50.08 -51.23
C MET A 1 36.08 48.59 -51.45
N LYS A 2 36.08 47.77 -50.39
CA LYS A 2 36.19 46.31 -50.49
C LYS A 2 34.82 45.74 -50.90
N LYS A 3 34.78 45.08 -52.05
CA LYS A 3 33.59 44.43 -52.60
C LYS A 3 33.19 43.29 -51.65
N LEU A 4 32.02 43.39 -51.01
CA LEU A 4 31.45 42.28 -50.23
C LEU A 4 31.22 41.09 -51.17
N PRO A 5 31.55 39.85 -50.74
CA PRO A 5 31.28 38.67 -51.54
C PRO A 5 29.77 38.48 -51.72
N SER A 6 29.39 38.20 -52.96
CA SER A 6 28.04 37.80 -53.39
C SER A 6 27.49 36.66 -52.53
N PHE A 7 26.22 36.77 -52.12
CA PHE A 7 25.45 35.75 -51.40
C PHE A 7 25.26 34.42 -52.17
N SER A 8 25.87 34.25 -53.35
CA SER A 8 25.73 33.06 -54.20
C SER A 8 26.60 31.85 -53.79
N GLN A 9 27.18 31.84 -52.58
CA GLN A 9 28.09 30.78 -52.11
C GLN A 9 27.67 30.19 -50.75
N LEU A 10 26.39 30.28 -50.37
CA LEU A 10 25.84 29.30 -49.43
C LEU A 10 25.47 28.06 -50.26
N LYS A 11 26.46 27.19 -50.51
CA LYS A 11 26.18 25.80 -50.89
C LYS A 11 25.30 25.23 -49.77
N LYS A 12 24.03 25.08 -50.09
CA LYS A 12 23.06 24.31 -49.31
C LYS A 12 23.56 22.87 -49.31
N LEU A 13 24.41 22.50 -48.35
CA LEU A 13 24.69 21.12 -48.01
C LEU A 13 23.46 20.59 -47.26
N SER A 14 22.31 20.48 -47.94
CA SER A 14 21.28 19.56 -47.50
C SER A 14 21.70 18.19 -48.04
N ALA A 15 22.63 17.54 -47.34
CA ALA A 15 22.69 16.09 -47.42
C ALA A 15 21.33 15.61 -46.89
N GLY A 16 20.40 15.32 -47.80
CA GLY A 16 19.15 14.67 -47.42
C GLY A 16 19.51 13.34 -46.78
N PHE A 17 18.95 13.06 -45.60
CA PHE A 17 19.16 11.79 -44.93
C PHE A 17 18.90 10.64 -45.90
N SER A 18 19.86 9.73 -46.00
CA SER A 18 19.72 8.56 -46.86
C SER A 18 18.64 7.63 -46.29
N PHE A 19 17.89 6.94 -47.14
CA PHE A 19 16.92 5.93 -46.71
C PHE A 19 17.53 4.90 -45.76
N ILE A 20 18.83 4.58 -45.94
CA ILE A 20 19.55 3.66 -45.06
C ILE A 20 19.75 4.23 -43.64
N GLU A 21 19.98 5.55 -43.51
CA GLU A 21 20.17 6.18 -42.20
C GLU A 21 18.86 6.20 -41.41
N VAL A 22 17.75 6.49 -42.09
CA VAL A 22 16.42 6.44 -41.45
C VAL A 22 16.07 5.00 -41.05
N LEU A 23 16.37 4.01 -41.89
CA LEU A 23 16.09 2.62 -41.59
C LEU A 23 16.93 2.09 -40.42
N VAL A 24 18.22 2.41 -40.37
CA VAL A 24 19.10 2.08 -39.23
C VAL A 24 18.64 2.79 -37.97
N ALA A 25 18.29 4.08 -38.04
CA ALA A 25 17.82 4.84 -36.89
C ALA A 25 16.53 4.23 -36.30
N VAL A 26 15.56 3.85 -37.12
CA VAL A 26 14.31 3.23 -36.64
C VAL A 26 14.57 1.86 -36.01
N MET A 27 15.47 1.04 -36.58
CA MET A 27 15.86 -0.24 -35.99
C MET A 27 16.56 -0.08 -34.63
N VAL A 28 17.48 0.88 -34.53
CA VAL A 28 18.19 1.16 -33.27
C VAL A 28 17.22 1.70 -32.23
N LEU A 29 16.35 2.64 -32.61
CA LEU A 29 15.33 3.18 -31.70
C LEU A 29 14.33 2.11 -31.26
N SER A 30 13.95 1.16 -32.12
CA SER A 30 13.05 0.07 -31.70
C SER A 30 13.73 -0.85 -30.68
N VAL A 31 14.99 -1.21 -30.89
CA VAL A 31 15.72 -2.08 -29.93
C VAL A 31 15.94 -1.35 -28.61
N ILE A 32 16.38 -0.09 -28.64
CA ILE A 32 16.59 0.72 -27.43
C ILE A 32 15.27 0.92 -26.69
N SER A 33 14.17 1.21 -27.39
CA SER A 33 12.86 1.38 -26.76
C SER A 33 12.42 0.10 -26.03
N THR A 34 12.59 -1.08 -26.64
CA THR A 34 12.22 -2.35 -25.99
C THR A 34 13.05 -2.63 -24.74
N VAL A 35 14.38 -2.46 -24.83
CA VAL A 35 15.28 -2.71 -23.69
C VAL A 35 15.02 -1.74 -22.54
N VAL A 36 14.80 -0.46 -22.85
CA VAL A 36 14.49 0.56 -21.85
C VAL A 36 13.14 0.27 -21.19
N SER A 37 12.11 -0.13 -21.93
CA SER A 37 10.81 -0.51 -21.35
C SER A 37 10.92 -1.70 -20.40
N MET A 38 11.68 -2.74 -20.76
CA MET A 38 11.94 -3.90 -19.88
C MET A 38 12.70 -3.48 -18.60
N SER A 39 13.67 -2.58 -18.73
CA SER A 39 14.44 -2.09 -17.59
C SER A 39 13.62 -1.21 -16.64
N ILE A 40 12.70 -0.40 -17.16
CA ILE A 40 11.84 0.47 -16.33
C ILE A 40 10.79 -0.37 -15.61
N ASN A 41 10.12 -1.29 -16.29
CA ASN A 41 9.10 -2.15 -15.68
C ASN A 41 9.69 -2.98 -14.54
N SER A 42 10.80 -3.69 -14.78
CA SER A 42 11.45 -4.50 -13.75
C SER A 42 11.96 -3.71 -12.53
N SER A 43 12.31 -2.43 -12.72
CA SER A 43 12.71 -1.55 -11.60
C SER A 43 11.49 -1.09 -10.78
N GLY A 44 10.35 -0.85 -11.44
CA GLY A 44 9.09 -0.50 -10.80
C GLY A 44 8.56 -1.64 -9.93
N SER A 45 8.46 -2.84 -10.49
CA SER A 45 7.94 -4.03 -9.80
C SER A 45 8.76 -4.40 -8.57
N ARG A 46 10.11 -4.29 -8.66
CA ARG A 46 10.98 -4.46 -7.48
C ARG A 46 10.76 -3.41 -6.40
N GLY A 47 10.46 -2.17 -6.79
CA GLY A 47 10.11 -1.11 -5.86
C GLY A 47 8.79 -1.41 -5.13
N GLN A 48 7.78 -1.84 -5.88
CA GLN A 48 6.47 -2.24 -5.33
C GLN A 48 6.61 -3.45 -4.39
N ALA A 49 7.39 -4.47 -4.79
CA ALA A 49 7.70 -5.61 -3.94
C ALA A 49 8.38 -5.18 -2.62
N ALA A 50 9.39 -4.31 -2.70
CA ALA A 50 10.08 -3.81 -1.51
C ALA A 50 9.14 -3.04 -0.56
N GLU A 51 8.17 -2.30 -1.11
CA GLU A 51 7.16 -1.59 -0.33
C GLU A 51 6.26 -2.56 0.45
N VAL A 52 5.70 -3.57 -0.21
CA VAL A 52 4.83 -4.54 0.48
C VAL A 52 5.61 -5.42 1.46
N ILE A 53 6.88 -5.75 1.17
CA ILE A 53 7.75 -6.47 2.11
C ILE A 53 7.98 -5.65 3.39
N ARG A 54 8.20 -4.34 3.25
CA ARG A 54 8.33 -3.45 4.40
C ARG A 54 7.04 -3.41 5.21
N PHE A 55 5.91 -3.31 4.53
CA PHE A 55 4.60 -3.30 5.17
C PHE A 55 4.30 -4.62 5.88
N LYS A 56 4.59 -5.78 5.26
CA LYS A 56 4.49 -7.10 5.87
C LYS A 56 5.20 -7.16 7.22
N LYS A 57 6.44 -6.68 7.29
CA LYS A 57 7.23 -6.66 8.54
C LYS A 57 6.60 -5.79 9.62
N LEU A 58 6.04 -4.64 9.22
CA LEU A 58 5.33 -3.76 10.15
C LEU A 58 4.08 -4.45 10.71
N ILE A 59 3.32 -5.13 9.86
CA ILE A 59 2.10 -5.84 10.29
C ILE A 59 2.42 -7.08 11.11
N GLU A 60 3.49 -7.79 10.79
CA GLU A 60 3.99 -8.92 11.60
C GLU A 60 4.33 -8.45 13.03
N GLU A 61 5.07 -7.35 13.18
CA GLU A 61 5.36 -6.76 14.49
C GLU A 61 4.08 -6.28 15.20
N ALA A 62 3.16 -5.64 14.48
CA ALA A 62 1.87 -5.23 15.03
C ALA A 62 1.01 -6.43 15.47
N THR A 63 1.10 -7.56 14.77
CA THR A 63 0.41 -8.81 15.09
C THR A 63 0.94 -9.39 16.39
N ASP A 64 2.26 -9.42 16.56
CA ASP A 64 2.92 -9.88 17.78
C ASP A 64 2.56 -9.00 18.99
N LEU A 65 2.54 -7.67 18.82
CA LEU A 65 2.15 -6.73 19.87
C LEU A 65 0.67 -6.87 20.24
N TYR A 66 -0.21 -7.01 19.25
CA TYR A 66 -1.62 -7.25 19.48
C TYR A 66 -1.85 -8.54 20.27
N LEU A 67 -1.17 -9.63 19.89
CA LEU A 67 -1.23 -10.90 20.60
C LEU A 67 -0.72 -10.78 22.04
N LEU A 68 0.36 -10.03 22.26
CA LEU A 68 0.93 -9.81 23.59
C LEU A 68 -0.05 -9.07 24.52
N ASP A 69 -0.77 -8.09 24.00
CA ASP A 69 -1.68 -7.25 24.76
C ASP A 69 -3.05 -7.92 24.99
N SER A 70 -3.60 -8.54 23.95
CA SER A 70 -4.95 -9.12 24.00
C SER A 70 -4.98 -10.60 24.40
N GLY A 71 -3.89 -11.33 24.18
CA GLY A 71 -3.82 -12.77 24.38
C GLY A 71 -4.46 -13.60 23.24
N PHE A 72 -4.85 -12.96 22.14
CA PHE A 72 -5.38 -13.61 20.94
C PHE A 72 -5.03 -12.81 19.68
N TYR A 73 -5.12 -13.43 18.51
CA TYR A 73 -4.95 -12.72 17.25
C TYR A 73 -6.18 -11.87 16.92
N PRO A 74 -6.03 -10.76 16.18
CA PRO A 74 -7.17 -9.97 15.72
C PRO A 74 -8.26 -10.82 15.03
N PRO A 75 -9.55 -10.45 15.14
CA PRO A 75 -10.61 -11.11 14.39
C PRO A 75 -10.47 -10.84 12.90
N GLU A 76 -11.03 -11.73 12.09
CA GLU A 76 -11.22 -11.47 10.67
C GLU A 76 -12.15 -10.28 10.46
N VAL A 77 -11.75 -9.43 9.52
CA VAL A 77 -12.51 -8.25 9.09
C VAL A 77 -12.67 -8.30 7.57
N PRO A 78 -13.65 -7.58 7.00
CA PRO A 78 -13.76 -7.49 5.56
C PRO A 78 -12.49 -6.92 4.91
N LYS A 79 -12.22 -7.35 3.67
CA LYS A 79 -11.07 -6.91 2.89
C LYS A 79 -10.90 -5.40 2.89
N GLY A 80 -9.69 -4.94 3.14
CA GLY A 80 -9.33 -3.53 3.18
C GLY A 80 -9.63 -2.82 4.50
N CYS A 81 -10.28 -3.49 5.46
CA CYS A 81 -10.54 -2.92 6.77
C CYS A 81 -9.37 -3.17 7.73
N ASP A 82 -9.17 -2.23 8.66
CA ASP A 82 -8.22 -2.40 9.75
C ASP A 82 -8.73 -3.47 10.75
N PRO A 83 -8.00 -4.58 10.99
CA PRO A 83 -8.38 -5.60 11.96
C PRO A 83 -8.18 -5.17 13.42
N GLY A 84 -7.71 -3.94 13.67
CA GLY A 84 -7.53 -3.39 15.01
C GLY A 84 -6.10 -2.95 15.31
N PHE A 85 -5.27 -2.80 14.27
CA PHE A 85 -3.87 -2.44 14.39
C PHE A 85 -3.68 -0.93 14.59
N SER A 86 -4.40 -0.11 13.82
CA SER A 86 -4.30 1.36 13.91
C SER A 86 -5.35 1.97 14.83
N SER A 87 -6.43 1.25 15.10
CA SER A 87 -7.50 1.70 15.99
C SER A 87 -8.11 0.52 16.72
N LYS A 88 -8.64 0.78 17.92
CA LYS A 88 -9.24 -0.25 18.74
C LYS A 88 -10.57 -0.70 18.17
N LEU A 89 -10.77 -2.00 17.99
CA LEU A 89 -12.10 -2.52 17.61
C LEU A 89 -13.14 -2.30 18.72
N PRO A 90 -14.41 -1.98 18.39
CA PRO A 90 -14.99 -1.84 17.04
C PRO A 90 -14.91 -0.41 16.46
N ASP A 91 -14.11 0.48 17.06
CA ASP A 91 -13.99 1.86 16.61
C ASP A 91 -13.13 1.91 15.32
N TYR A 92 -13.80 1.89 14.17
CA TYR A 92 -13.12 1.97 12.88
C TYR A 92 -12.80 3.43 12.50
N PRO A 93 -11.54 3.72 12.11
CA PRO A 93 -11.18 5.01 11.53
C PRO A 93 -11.71 5.13 10.10
N ASP A 94 -11.81 3.99 9.39
CA ASP A 94 -12.31 3.91 8.02
C ASP A 94 -13.81 3.66 7.99
N LYS A 95 -14.56 4.75 7.82
CA LYS A 95 -16.02 4.78 7.64
C LYS A 95 -16.49 4.30 6.27
N GLU A 96 -15.77 3.35 5.67
CA GLU A 96 -16.28 2.70 4.46
C GLU A 96 -17.43 1.78 4.89
N ILE A 97 -18.56 1.80 4.17
CA ILE A 97 -19.79 1.07 4.54
C ILE A 97 -19.51 -0.42 4.81
N THR A 98 -18.50 -0.97 4.14
CA THR A 98 -18.04 -2.36 4.29
C THR A 98 -17.33 -2.63 5.62
N CYS A 99 -16.69 -1.64 6.23
CA CYS A 99 -16.00 -1.77 7.51
C CYS A 99 -16.89 -1.44 8.72
N GLU A 100 -17.91 -0.61 8.55
CA GLU A 100 -18.80 -0.18 9.66
C GLU A 100 -19.84 -1.25 10.08
N SER A 101 -20.08 -2.29 9.29
CA SER A 101 -21.25 -3.17 9.42
C SER A 101 -20.91 -4.61 9.83
N THR A 102 -20.86 -4.87 11.15
CA THR A 102 -21.29 -6.11 11.84
C THR A 102 -20.78 -7.48 11.37
N THR A 103 -19.79 -7.57 10.48
CA THR A 103 -19.36 -8.85 9.89
C THR A 103 -17.92 -9.15 10.26
N PHE A 104 -17.63 -9.05 11.56
CA PHE A 104 -16.51 -9.78 12.11
C PHE A 104 -16.85 -11.27 12.03
N SER A 105 -15.88 -12.11 11.71
CA SER A 105 -16.00 -13.53 12.02
C SER A 105 -15.32 -13.78 13.37
N PRO A 106 -16.03 -13.63 14.51
CA PRO A 106 -15.44 -13.94 15.81
C PRO A 106 -15.38 -15.46 16.05
N GLU A 107 -15.52 -16.28 15.01
CA GLU A 107 -15.62 -17.74 15.10
C GLU A 107 -14.46 -18.34 15.90
N PHE A 108 -13.29 -17.70 15.83
CA PHE A 108 -12.07 -18.11 16.51
C PHE A 108 -11.64 -17.18 17.64
N GLN A 109 -12.51 -16.25 18.05
CA GLN A 109 -12.26 -15.35 19.17
C GLN A 109 -12.84 -15.92 20.47
N PRO A 110 -12.21 -15.66 21.64
CA PRO A 110 -12.79 -16.05 22.92
C PRO A 110 -14.13 -15.34 23.14
N SER A 111 -15.07 -15.97 23.86
CA SER A 111 -16.43 -15.45 24.03
C SER A 111 -16.52 -14.07 24.69
N ASN A 112 -15.48 -13.64 25.39
CA ASN A 112 -15.34 -12.34 26.04
C ASN A 112 -14.33 -11.41 25.35
N TRP A 113 -13.98 -11.67 24.08
CA TRP A 113 -12.90 -10.95 23.39
C TRP A 113 -13.10 -9.42 23.39
N GLN A 114 -14.32 -8.90 23.17
CA GLN A 114 -14.54 -7.45 23.16
C GLN A 114 -14.25 -6.81 24.52
N SER A 115 -14.64 -7.46 25.62
CA SER A 115 -14.33 -6.95 26.96
C SER A 115 -12.86 -7.13 27.32
N SER A 116 -12.21 -8.19 26.82
CA SER A 116 -10.77 -8.36 26.99
C SER A 116 -10.01 -7.23 26.27
N LEU A 117 -10.36 -6.94 25.01
CA LEU A 117 -9.79 -5.82 24.27
C LEU A 117 -10.09 -4.47 24.92
N SER A 118 -11.28 -4.28 25.50
CA SER A 118 -11.62 -3.03 26.17
C SER A 118 -10.62 -2.69 27.26
N ASP A 119 -10.12 -3.71 27.96
CA ASP A 119 -9.26 -3.54 29.12
C ASP A 119 -7.76 -3.65 28.79
N SER A 120 -7.40 -4.38 27.72
CA SER A 120 -6.02 -4.79 27.47
C SER A 120 -5.35 -4.17 26.24
N TRP A 121 -6.10 -3.60 25.28
CA TRP A 121 -5.52 -2.99 24.07
C TRP A 121 -4.65 -1.76 24.41
N LEU A 122 -3.35 -1.78 24.08
CA LEU A 122 -2.41 -0.67 24.30
C LEU A 122 -1.92 -0.01 23.01
N GLY A 123 -2.60 -0.26 21.89
CA GLY A 123 -2.30 0.35 20.62
C GLY A 123 -2.46 1.89 20.61
N PRO A 124 -2.29 2.53 19.44
CA PRO A 124 -2.16 1.90 18.13
C PRO A 124 -0.81 1.20 17.93
N TYR A 125 -0.81 0.08 17.21
CA TYR A 125 0.39 -0.69 16.87
C TYR A 125 1.01 -0.25 15.54
N ILE A 126 0.22 0.41 14.69
CA ILE A 126 0.65 1.10 13.47
C ILE A 126 -0.01 2.47 13.37
N ASP A 127 0.60 3.40 12.63
CA ASP A 127 0.06 4.75 12.49
C ASP A 127 -1.26 4.79 11.69
N GLU A 128 -1.35 4.03 10.61
CA GLU A 128 -2.52 4.01 9.71
C GLU A 128 -2.59 2.67 8.96
N TRP A 129 -3.81 2.14 8.81
CA TRP A 129 -4.06 1.01 7.91
C TRP A 129 -4.16 1.48 6.46
N PRO A 130 -3.34 0.95 5.53
CA PRO A 130 -3.33 1.43 4.16
C PRO A 130 -4.59 1.04 3.41
N LYS A 131 -5.20 2.04 2.75
CA LYS A 131 -6.40 1.84 1.93
C LYS A 131 -6.17 0.97 0.71
N PHE A 132 -4.95 0.99 0.17
CA PHE A 132 -4.59 0.32 -1.08
C PHE A 132 -3.15 -0.18 -1.07
N SER A 133 -2.89 -1.27 -1.79
CA SER A 133 -1.54 -1.73 -2.14
C SER A 133 -0.92 -0.84 -3.24
N PRO A 134 0.38 -1.01 -3.58
CA PRO A 134 1.06 -0.20 -4.61
C PRO A 134 0.50 -0.33 -6.04
N TRP A 135 -0.50 -1.19 -6.25
CA TRP A 135 -1.20 -1.42 -7.53
C TRP A 135 -2.72 -1.26 -7.40
N ASP A 136 -3.19 -0.51 -6.40
CA ASP A 136 -4.61 -0.25 -6.09
C ASP A 136 -5.43 -1.50 -5.69
N GLY A 137 -4.76 -2.56 -5.27
CA GLY A 137 -5.38 -3.72 -4.61
C GLY A 137 -5.73 -3.44 -3.15
N LYS A 138 -6.29 -4.43 -2.44
CA LYS A 138 -6.60 -4.33 -1.00
C LYS A 138 -5.70 -5.26 -0.19
N TYR A 139 -5.44 -4.84 1.04
CA TYR A 139 -4.90 -5.71 2.07
C TYR A 139 -6.05 -6.40 2.78
N ASP A 140 -5.89 -7.68 3.06
CA ASP A 140 -6.88 -8.51 3.73
C ASP A 140 -6.18 -9.24 4.86
N TYR A 141 -6.77 -9.20 6.05
CA TYR A 141 -6.21 -9.87 7.22
C TYR A 141 -7.08 -11.07 7.54
N ASP A 142 -6.46 -12.24 7.53
CA ASP A 142 -7.13 -13.53 7.72
C ASP A 142 -6.53 -14.23 8.94
N PHE A 143 -7.38 -14.74 9.83
CA PHE A 143 -6.94 -15.57 10.95
C PHE A 143 -7.47 -16.99 10.79
N ILE A 144 -6.57 -17.88 10.40
CA ILE A 144 -6.88 -19.25 9.99
C ILE A 144 -6.28 -20.23 11.02
N PRO A 145 -6.89 -20.43 12.20
CA PRO A 145 -6.28 -21.22 13.27
C PRO A 145 -6.24 -22.72 13.00
N ASN A 146 -7.00 -23.19 12.01
CA ASN A 146 -7.07 -24.59 11.62
C ASN A 146 -6.47 -24.85 10.24
N GLY A 147 -5.75 -23.89 9.64
CA GLY A 147 -5.30 -23.99 8.25
C GLY A 147 -6.46 -24.03 7.23
N LEU A 148 -6.11 -23.98 5.95
CA LEU A 148 -7.05 -23.98 4.82
C LEU A 148 -6.42 -24.72 3.63
N ASP A 149 -7.09 -25.78 3.17
CA ASP A 149 -6.80 -26.43 1.88
C ASP A 149 -7.97 -26.17 0.93
N SER A 150 -7.75 -25.30 -0.06
CA SER A 150 -8.74 -24.97 -1.09
C SER A 150 -8.66 -25.90 -2.31
N GLY A 151 -7.66 -26.79 -2.36
CA GLY A 151 -7.33 -27.60 -3.54
C GLY A 151 -6.51 -26.86 -4.61
N ASP A 152 -6.67 -25.53 -4.71
CA ASP A 152 -5.86 -24.67 -5.59
C ASP A 152 -4.60 -24.15 -4.86
N TYR A 153 -4.73 -23.84 -3.58
CA TYR A 153 -3.65 -23.47 -2.68
C TYR A 153 -3.88 -24.04 -1.28
N CYS A 154 -2.81 -24.09 -0.48
CA CYS A 154 -2.88 -24.53 0.91
C CYS A 154 -2.14 -23.55 1.84
N LEU A 155 -2.82 -23.19 2.93
CA LEU A 155 -2.30 -22.34 4.00
C LEU A 155 -2.30 -23.14 5.30
N GLU A 156 -1.15 -23.16 5.97
CA GLU A 156 -1.03 -23.75 7.31
C GLU A 156 -1.80 -22.91 8.36
N PRO A 157 -1.96 -23.41 9.58
CA PRO A 157 -2.53 -22.63 10.66
C PRO A 157 -1.74 -21.36 10.99
N GLY A 158 -2.39 -20.20 10.94
CA GLY A 158 -1.71 -18.93 11.13
C GLY A 158 -2.57 -17.68 10.97
N ALA A 159 -1.97 -16.54 11.29
CA ALA A 159 -2.44 -15.22 10.91
C ALA A 159 -1.75 -14.79 9.61
N TYR A 160 -2.51 -14.25 8.67
CA TYR A 160 -2.06 -13.92 7.32
C TYR A 160 -2.37 -12.48 6.95
N LEU A 161 -1.47 -11.89 6.15
CA LEU A 161 -1.73 -10.68 5.39
C LEU A 161 -1.81 -11.05 3.93
N THR A 162 -3.00 -10.96 3.37
CA THR A 162 -3.28 -11.31 1.99
C THR A 162 -3.31 -10.03 1.13
N LEU A 163 -2.53 -10.01 0.05
CA LEU A 163 -2.64 -9.01 -1.00
C LEU A 163 -3.62 -9.53 -2.04
N THR A 164 -4.73 -8.81 -2.25
CA THR A 164 -5.78 -9.27 -3.14
C THR A 164 -6.33 -8.14 -4.00
N THR A 165 -7.15 -8.51 -4.98
CA THR A 165 -7.81 -7.56 -5.88
C THR A 165 -8.81 -6.68 -5.12
N ASN A 166 -9.12 -5.51 -5.70
CA ASN A 166 -10.33 -4.79 -5.30
C ASN A 166 -11.57 -5.44 -5.96
N TYR A 167 -12.70 -5.49 -5.26
CA TYR A 167 -13.94 -6.11 -5.75
C TYR A 167 -14.48 -5.52 -7.07
N ILE A 168 -14.03 -4.32 -7.45
CA ILE A 168 -14.63 -3.49 -8.50
C ILE A 168 -13.77 -3.45 -9.78
N ASP A 169 -12.43 -3.40 -9.66
CA ASP A 169 -11.54 -3.19 -10.81
C ASP A 169 -10.49 -4.31 -11.00
N ALA A 170 -10.56 -5.38 -10.20
CA ALA A 170 -9.76 -6.60 -10.32
C ALA A 170 -8.30 -6.32 -10.70
N LYS A 171 -7.59 -5.47 -9.94
CA LYS A 171 -6.15 -5.27 -10.13
C LYS A 171 -5.38 -6.28 -9.28
N PRO A 172 -5.03 -7.46 -9.83
CA PRO A 172 -4.24 -8.45 -9.09
C PRO A 172 -2.85 -7.92 -8.81
N VAL A 173 -2.14 -8.62 -7.94
CA VAL A 173 -0.69 -8.50 -7.85
C VAL A 173 -0.10 -8.74 -9.25
N PRO A 174 0.78 -7.86 -9.76
CA PRO A 174 1.47 -8.11 -11.02
C PRO A 174 2.25 -9.44 -10.95
N GLU A 175 2.14 -10.26 -11.99
CA GLU A 175 2.77 -11.59 -12.08
C GLU A 175 4.28 -11.55 -11.76
N ASP A 176 4.99 -10.52 -12.22
CA ASP A 176 6.43 -10.36 -11.97
C ASP A 176 6.78 -9.97 -10.51
N VAL A 177 5.84 -9.35 -9.78
CA VAL A 177 5.96 -9.08 -8.34
C VAL A 177 5.70 -10.35 -7.55
N GLU A 178 4.65 -11.09 -7.90
CA GLU A 178 4.27 -12.35 -7.27
C GLU A 178 5.35 -13.42 -7.42
N GLU A 179 5.86 -13.63 -8.64
CA GLU A 179 7.01 -14.51 -8.91
C GLU A 179 8.24 -14.13 -8.07
N TYR A 180 8.47 -12.82 -7.87
CA TYR A 180 9.57 -12.35 -7.04
C TYR A 180 9.35 -12.68 -5.56
N LEU A 181 8.14 -12.47 -5.03
CA LEU A 181 7.80 -12.75 -3.64
C LEU A 181 7.80 -14.25 -3.34
N GLN A 182 7.33 -15.07 -4.28
CA GLN A 182 7.42 -16.52 -4.22
C GLN A 182 8.89 -16.99 -4.19
N LYS A 183 9.75 -16.43 -5.05
CA LYS A 183 11.18 -16.77 -5.07
C LYS A 183 11.89 -16.43 -3.76
N GLU A 184 11.46 -15.38 -3.08
CA GLU A 184 11.95 -15.00 -1.76
C GLU A 184 11.33 -15.83 -0.61
N ASN A 185 10.46 -16.80 -0.92
CA ASN A 185 9.67 -17.62 0.01
C ASN A 185 8.80 -16.78 0.95
N LEU A 186 8.24 -15.68 0.44
CA LEU A 186 7.34 -14.82 1.20
C LEU A 186 5.88 -15.11 0.89
N ASP A 187 5.58 -15.51 -0.34
CA ASP A 187 4.27 -15.99 -0.73
C ASP A 187 4.12 -17.47 -0.38
N VAL A 188 3.22 -17.79 0.54
CA VAL A 188 3.18 -19.12 1.17
C VAL A 188 2.32 -20.14 0.43
N ASP A 189 1.45 -19.68 -0.47
CA ASP A 189 0.59 -20.56 -1.27
C ASP A 189 1.35 -21.28 -2.40
N ASN A 190 2.52 -20.75 -2.78
CA ASN A 190 3.33 -21.18 -3.91
C ASN A 190 2.57 -21.20 -5.26
N THR A 191 1.56 -20.34 -5.41
CA THR A 191 0.84 -20.13 -6.66
C THR A 191 1.26 -18.82 -7.32
N VAL A 192 0.87 -18.65 -8.59
CA VAL A 192 0.98 -17.38 -9.31
C VAL A 192 -0.40 -17.11 -9.90
N ASP A 193 -1.28 -16.53 -9.10
CA ASP A 193 -2.70 -16.31 -9.38
C ASP A 193 -3.15 -14.85 -9.19
N GLY A 194 -2.23 -13.96 -8.85
CA GLY A 194 -2.47 -12.55 -8.61
C GLY A 194 -2.90 -12.23 -7.18
N ILE A 195 -2.74 -13.18 -6.25
CA ILE A 195 -2.95 -13.06 -4.81
C ILE A 195 -1.63 -13.44 -4.15
N VAL A 196 -1.28 -12.76 -3.05
CA VAL A 196 -0.10 -13.15 -2.26
C VAL A 196 -0.53 -13.34 -0.83
N HIS A 197 -0.18 -14.48 -0.24
CA HIS A 197 -0.42 -14.79 1.16
C HIS A 197 0.88 -14.67 1.95
N PHE A 198 1.00 -13.62 2.78
CA PHE A 198 2.10 -13.50 3.72
C PHE A 198 1.72 -14.12 5.06
N LEU A 199 2.52 -15.07 5.55
CA LEU A 199 2.43 -15.52 6.94
C LEU A 199 2.96 -14.42 7.87
N LEU A 200 2.11 -13.99 8.81
CA LEU A 200 2.47 -13.06 9.88
C LEU A 200 2.89 -13.82 11.14
N ALA A 201 2.09 -14.81 11.54
CA ALA A 201 2.39 -15.61 12.72
C ALA A 201 1.81 -17.02 12.57
N ALA A 202 2.63 -18.04 12.84
CA ALA A 202 2.19 -19.43 12.83
C ALA A 202 1.42 -19.76 14.12
N VAL A 203 0.38 -20.58 13.99
CA VAL A 203 -0.35 -21.14 15.12
C VAL A 203 0.04 -22.61 15.24
N GLU A 204 0.39 -23.06 16.45
CA GLU A 204 0.65 -24.47 16.68
C GLU A 204 -0.63 -25.28 16.48
N SER A 205 -0.56 -26.32 15.63
CA SER A 205 -1.65 -27.28 15.47
C SER A 205 -1.09 -28.70 15.37
N ASP A 206 -1.87 -29.67 15.84
CA ASP A 206 -1.53 -31.10 15.72
C ASP A 206 -1.84 -31.69 14.33
N THR A 207 -2.39 -30.87 13.42
CA THR A 207 -2.84 -31.28 12.09
C THR A 207 -1.98 -30.63 11.02
N ASN A 208 -1.15 -31.42 10.34
CA ASN A 208 -0.48 -30.97 9.12
C ASN A 208 -1.49 -31.03 7.97
N ILE A 209 -1.93 -29.88 7.49
CA ILE A 209 -2.99 -29.77 6.48
C ILE A 209 -2.39 -29.55 5.09
N CYS A 210 -1.19 -28.98 4.98
CA CYS A 210 -0.51 -28.79 3.70
C CYS A 210 0.51 -29.88 3.35
N ASP A 211 0.32 -31.09 3.87
CA ASP A 211 1.14 -32.26 3.55
C ASP A 211 0.89 -32.73 2.10
N THR A 212 1.43 -31.97 1.15
CA THR A 212 1.60 -32.39 -0.23
C THR A 212 2.82 -33.29 -0.29
N GLN A 213 2.60 -34.57 -0.64
CA GLN A 213 3.69 -35.40 -1.13
C GLN A 213 4.42 -34.62 -2.23
N THR A 214 5.69 -34.33 -1.95
CA THR A 214 6.76 -33.90 -2.88
C THR A 214 6.33 -34.05 -4.35
N PRO A 215 6.30 -32.98 -5.15
CA PRO A 215 5.87 -33.07 -6.54
C PRO A 215 6.66 -34.18 -7.25
N THR A 216 5.92 -35.06 -7.93
CA THR A 216 6.52 -36.02 -8.86
C THR A 216 7.42 -35.21 -9.80
N PRO A 217 8.71 -35.57 -10.00
CA PRO A 217 9.60 -34.78 -10.84
C PRO A 217 9.00 -34.68 -12.24
N THR A 218 8.48 -33.50 -12.58
CA THR A 218 8.11 -33.16 -13.95
C THR A 218 9.41 -33.23 -14.75
N ASN A 219 9.44 -34.07 -15.79
CA ASN A 219 10.58 -34.19 -16.69
C ASN A 219 11.01 -32.79 -17.15
N THR A 220 12.12 -32.32 -16.59
CA THR A 220 12.82 -31.13 -17.05
C THR A 220 13.15 -31.36 -18.53
N PRO A 221 12.77 -30.47 -19.46
CA PRO A 221 13.23 -30.59 -20.83
C PRO A 221 14.77 -30.61 -20.82
N GLU A 222 15.30 -31.60 -21.52
CA GLU A 222 16.73 -31.86 -21.71
C GLU A 222 17.49 -30.54 -21.98
N ALA A 223 18.55 -30.32 -21.22
CA ALA A 223 19.36 -29.10 -21.26
C ALA A 223 19.80 -28.80 -22.71
N GLY A 224 19.16 -27.80 -23.32
CA GLY A 224 19.64 -27.19 -24.55
C GLY A 224 21.05 -26.63 -24.31
N ALA A 225 21.95 -26.95 -25.24
CA ALA A 225 23.38 -26.66 -25.16
C ALA A 225 23.70 -25.29 -24.52
N THR A 226 24.49 -25.34 -23.45
CA THR A 226 25.05 -24.17 -22.76
C THR A 226 25.68 -23.22 -23.80
N PRO A 227 25.21 -21.96 -23.93
CA PRO A 227 25.90 -20.98 -24.77
C PRO A 227 27.28 -20.73 -24.17
N THR A 228 28.31 -20.84 -25.02
CA THR A 228 29.70 -20.58 -24.66
C THR A 228 29.83 -19.19 -24.02
N PRO A 229 30.52 -19.04 -22.87
CA PRO A 229 30.67 -17.75 -22.22
C PRO A 229 31.36 -16.77 -23.18
N THR A 230 30.63 -15.71 -23.55
CA THR A 230 31.19 -14.61 -24.33
C THR A 230 31.95 -13.71 -23.37
N ASN A 231 33.20 -13.37 -23.68
CA ASN A 231 34.04 -12.54 -22.82
C ASN A 231 33.32 -11.22 -22.51
N THR A 232 32.92 -11.04 -21.25
CA THR A 232 32.42 -9.78 -20.72
C THR A 232 33.55 -8.75 -20.80
N PRO A 233 33.38 -7.61 -21.49
CA PRO A 233 34.38 -6.55 -21.48
C PRO A 233 34.59 -6.07 -20.04
N ALA A 234 35.87 -5.92 -19.64
CA ALA A 234 36.25 -5.44 -18.33
C ALA A 234 35.61 -4.06 -18.04
N PRO A 235 35.20 -3.77 -16.80
CA PRO A 235 34.60 -2.50 -16.45
C PRO A 235 35.57 -1.35 -16.76
N THR A 236 35.20 -0.51 -17.72
CA THR A 236 35.86 0.77 -17.95
C THR A 236 35.59 1.69 -16.78
N ASN A 237 36.65 2.29 -16.22
CA ASN A 237 36.57 3.27 -15.14
C ASN A 237 35.61 4.41 -15.54
N THR A 238 34.43 4.44 -14.92
CA THR A 238 33.50 5.57 -15.02
C THR A 238 34.14 6.78 -14.32
N PRO A 239 34.28 7.94 -14.99
CA PRO A 239 34.78 9.13 -14.32
C PRO A 239 33.85 9.51 -13.17
N THR A 240 34.43 9.67 -11.98
CA THR A 240 33.72 10.12 -10.78
C THR A 240 33.09 11.49 -11.05
N PRO A 241 31.79 11.70 -10.77
CA PRO A 241 31.18 13.02 -10.95
C PRO A 241 31.87 14.04 -10.05
N VAL A 242 32.33 15.13 -10.65
CA VAL A 242 32.88 16.29 -9.94
C VAL A 242 31.74 16.92 -9.14
N PRO A 243 31.92 17.20 -7.83
CA PRO A 243 30.87 17.83 -7.04
C PRO A 243 30.53 19.21 -7.61
N THR A 244 29.29 19.36 -8.07
CA THR A 244 28.73 20.64 -8.48
C THR A 244 28.63 21.54 -7.25
N PRO A 245 29.10 22.81 -7.28
CA PRO A 245 28.97 23.70 -6.14
C PRO A 245 27.50 23.93 -5.81
N THR A 246 27.10 23.50 -4.62
CA THR A 246 25.76 23.71 -4.07
C THR A 246 25.62 25.18 -3.67
N ASN A 247 24.56 25.85 -4.13
CA ASN A 247 24.26 27.22 -3.70
C ASN A 247 24.00 27.21 -2.19
N THR A 248 24.74 28.06 -1.47
CA THR A 248 24.53 28.31 -0.05
C THR A 248 23.10 28.85 0.17
N PRO A 249 22.28 28.24 1.04
CA PRO A 249 20.95 28.76 1.32
C PRO A 249 21.06 30.17 1.92
N ILE A 250 20.33 31.10 1.33
CA ILE A 250 20.16 32.45 1.87
C ILE A 250 19.35 32.34 3.16
N PRO A 251 19.74 33.01 4.26
CA PRO A 251 19.00 32.96 5.51
C PRO A 251 17.57 33.46 5.31
N THR A 252 16.60 32.55 5.51
CA THR A 252 15.18 32.87 5.54
C THR A 252 14.85 33.61 6.84
N ASN A 253 14.07 34.69 6.74
CA ASN A 253 13.63 35.44 7.91
C ASN A 253 12.84 34.53 8.86
N THR A 254 13.27 34.49 10.11
CA THR A 254 12.57 33.83 11.21
C THR A 254 11.16 34.42 11.34
N PRO A 255 10.08 33.60 11.30
CA PRO A 255 8.75 34.12 11.54
C PRO A 255 8.66 34.65 12.97
N VAL A 256 8.07 35.85 13.10
CA VAL A 256 7.74 36.49 14.37
C VAL A 256 6.75 35.60 15.14
N PRO A 257 6.92 35.37 16.45
CA PRO A 257 5.97 34.57 17.22
C PRO A 257 4.58 35.23 17.20
N THR A 258 3.61 34.49 16.66
CA THR A 258 2.19 34.84 16.70
C THR A 258 1.71 34.79 18.15
N PRO A 259 0.98 35.81 18.67
CA PRO A 259 0.49 35.80 20.03
C PRO A 259 -0.46 34.62 20.27
N THR A 260 -0.22 33.89 21.35
CA THR A 260 -1.06 32.78 21.83
C THR A 260 -2.46 33.31 22.16
N PRO A 261 -3.55 32.79 21.54
CA PRO A 261 -4.89 33.13 21.97
C PRO A 261 -5.15 32.57 23.36
N THR A 262 -5.64 33.45 24.24
CA THR A 262 -6.06 33.15 25.59
C THR A 262 -7.27 32.21 25.56
N SER A 263 -7.18 31.12 26.32
CA SER A 263 -8.22 30.12 26.50
C SER A 263 -9.53 30.77 26.98
N GLY A 264 -10.53 30.78 26.11
CA GLY A 264 -11.93 30.96 26.46
C GLY A 264 -12.62 29.64 26.21
N SER A 265 -13.12 29.01 27.27
CA SER A 265 -13.82 27.73 27.23
C SER A 265 -15.06 27.81 26.33
N SER A 266 -14.89 27.48 25.05
CA SER A 266 -15.96 27.15 24.12
C SER A 266 -16.10 25.63 24.05
N CYS A 267 -17.33 25.17 23.90
CA CYS A 267 -17.84 23.79 23.80
C CYS A 267 -17.21 22.87 22.73
N HIS A 268 -16.00 23.17 22.26
CA HIS A 268 -15.33 22.49 21.15
C HIS A 268 -14.37 21.37 21.58
N ASP A 269 -14.12 21.19 22.88
CA ASP A 269 -13.14 20.23 23.44
C ASP A 269 -13.78 19.00 24.12
N LEU A 270 -14.95 18.54 23.67
CA LEU A 270 -15.48 17.23 24.07
C LEU A 270 -15.27 16.19 22.96
N PRO A 271 -14.70 15.01 23.26
CA PRO A 271 -14.49 13.94 22.29
C PRO A 271 -15.78 13.13 22.11
N ASN A 272 -16.77 13.69 21.40
CA ASN A 272 -18.01 12.98 21.04
C ASN A 272 -18.53 13.46 19.67
N PRO A 273 -19.11 12.60 18.81
CA PRO A 273 -19.45 12.94 17.43
C PRO A 273 -20.80 13.65 17.28
N TYR A 274 -21.47 13.99 18.39
CA TYR A 274 -22.69 14.80 18.38
C TYR A 274 -22.28 16.25 18.62
N GLY A 275 -22.47 17.09 17.61
CA GLY A 275 -22.26 18.54 17.72
C GLY A 275 -22.98 19.14 18.93
N CYS A 276 -22.64 20.38 19.29
CA CYS A 276 -23.24 21.06 20.45
C CYS A 276 -24.78 20.93 20.44
N PRO A 277 -25.40 20.39 21.52
CA PRO A 277 -26.84 20.28 21.60
C PRO A 277 -27.45 21.68 21.57
N CYS A 278 -28.46 21.88 20.73
CA CYS A 278 -29.19 23.14 20.60
C CYS A 278 -30.65 22.95 21.01
N ASP A 279 -31.18 23.94 21.72
CA ASP A 279 -32.61 24.05 22.03
C ASP A 279 -33.29 24.84 20.92
N GLY A 280 -34.28 24.23 20.26
CA GLY A 280 -35.03 24.82 19.14
C GLY A 280 -35.84 26.07 19.51
N THR A 281 -35.89 26.44 20.79
CA THR A 281 -36.54 27.67 21.26
C THR A 281 -35.61 28.87 21.38
N ASP A 282 -34.28 28.67 21.33
CA ASP A 282 -33.29 29.76 21.35
C ASP A 282 -32.52 29.87 20.02
N PRO A 283 -32.75 30.93 19.21
CA PRO A 283 -32.06 31.14 17.95
C PRO A 283 -30.56 31.46 18.08
N ASN A 284 -30.04 31.68 19.30
CA ASN A 284 -28.61 31.91 19.56
C ASN A 284 -27.88 30.67 20.13
N SER A 285 -28.56 29.53 20.19
CA SER A 285 -27.99 28.29 20.74
C SER A 285 -26.84 27.70 19.89
N CYS A 286 -26.69 28.12 18.63
CA CYS A 286 -25.59 27.72 17.76
C CYS A 286 -24.58 28.85 17.51
N PRO A 287 -23.28 28.54 17.35
CA PRO A 287 -22.26 29.51 16.93
C PRO A 287 -22.58 30.12 15.56
N ALA A 288 -22.07 31.33 15.31
CA ALA A 288 -22.25 32.01 14.03
C ALA A 288 -21.78 31.14 12.85
N GLY A 289 -22.66 30.93 11.86
CA GLY A 289 -22.41 30.08 10.68
C GLY A 289 -23.00 28.65 10.77
N TYR A 290 -23.61 28.30 11.91
CA TYR A 290 -24.25 27.00 12.13
C TYR A 290 -25.77 27.17 12.27
N VAL A 291 -26.52 26.13 11.86
CA VAL A 291 -27.98 26.04 12.04
C VAL A 291 -28.34 24.80 12.85
N CYS A 292 -29.35 24.91 13.71
CA CYS A 292 -29.85 23.78 14.48
C CYS A 292 -30.74 22.88 13.59
N LEU A 293 -30.37 21.61 13.44
CA LEU A 293 -31.21 20.60 12.78
C LEU A 293 -31.88 19.71 13.83
N TYR A 294 -33.18 19.47 13.66
CA TYR A 294 -33.96 18.56 14.49
C TYR A 294 -34.21 17.24 13.75
N SER A 295 -34.18 16.13 14.49
CA SER A 295 -34.75 14.88 14.02
C SER A 295 -36.26 14.99 13.98
N ILE A 296 -36.88 14.56 12.88
CA ILE A 296 -38.35 14.56 12.73
C ILE A 296 -39.03 13.66 13.77
N ALA A 297 -38.28 12.73 14.38
CA ALA A 297 -38.74 11.81 15.41
C ALA A 297 -38.65 12.37 16.84
N ASP A 298 -37.86 13.42 17.08
CA ASP A 298 -37.70 14.06 18.39
C ASP A 298 -37.37 15.56 18.26
N PRO A 299 -38.39 16.44 18.34
CA PRO A 299 -38.21 17.88 18.19
C PRO A 299 -37.50 18.55 19.38
N THR A 300 -37.17 17.79 20.44
CA THR A 300 -36.48 18.31 21.63
C THR A 300 -34.97 18.09 21.62
N ASN A 301 -34.46 17.28 20.69
CA ASN A 301 -33.04 16.97 20.56
C ASN A 301 -32.50 17.40 19.19
N GLY A 302 -31.99 18.63 19.12
CA GLY A 302 -31.33 19.19 17.93
C GLY A 302 -29.81 19.27 18.07
N TYR A 303 -29.11 19.31 16.94
CA TYR A 303 -27.66 19.55 16.89
C TYR A 303 -27.29 20.62 15.86
N CYS A 304 -26.25 21.41 16.16
CA CYS A 304 -25.75 22.43 15.25
C CYS A 304 -24.98 21.80 14.09
N THR A 305 -25.33 22.17 12.85
CA THR A 305 -24.60 21.79 11.63
C THR A 305 -24.17 23.01 10.82
N PHE A 306 -23.13 22.87 10.01
CA PHE A 306 -22.60 23.95 9.18
C PHE A 306 -23.48 24.18 7.94
N GLN A 307 -23.90 25.42 7.70
CA GLN A 307 -24.56 25.77 6.43
C GLN A 307 -23.48 25.98 5.35
N ARG A 308 -23.46 25.13 4.31
CA ARG A 308 -22.70 25.41 3.08
C ARG A 308 -23.33 26.55 2.30
#